data_AF-A0A350CYY8-F1
#
_entry.id   AF-A0A350CYY8-F1
#
_cell.length_a   1.000
_cell.length_b   1.000
_cell.length_c   1.000
_cell.angle_alpha   90.00
_cell.angle_beta   90.00
_cell.angle_gamma   90.00
#
_symmetry.space_group_name_H-M   'P 1'
#
loop_
_entity.id
_entity.type
_entity.pdbx_description
1 polymer ?
#
loop_
_entity_poly.entity_id
_entity_poly.type
_entity_poly.pdbx_seq_one_letter_code
_entity_poly.pdbx_strand_id
1 'polypeptide(L)'
;MPHLTIDVLQLLEEKLGKEEAKKVAEAIELALESIEEKAKDVALQKKLELKEELTKELATKADLQVLKAELEARIEKEVSKLREEILKLDRKFTIMFLILLFAIILLNKDALEFIARLFGLIK
;
A
#
# COMPACT_ATOMS: atom_id res chain seq x y z
N MET A 1 15.13 -45.24 -6.99
CA MET A 1 14.99 -45.80 -8.37
C MET A 1 16.40 -45.80 -8.96
N PRO A 2 16.83 -46.79 -9.74
CA PRO A 2 18.15 -46.72 -10.38
C PRO A 2 18.22 -45.44 -11.23
N HIS A 3 19.21 -44.60 -10.93
CA HIS A 3 19.45 -43.33 -11.61
C HIS A 3 20.21 -43.53 -12.93
N LEU A 4 20.93 -44.64 -13.07
CA LEU A 4 21.60 -45.04 -14.29
C LEU A 4 20.64 -45.73 -15.26
N THR A 5 20.70 -45.31 -16.52
CA THR A 5 19.99 -45.99 -17.60
C THR A 5 20.67 -47.31 -17.97
N ILE A 6 19.88 -48.24 -18.53
CA ILE A 6 20.35 -49.55 -18.97
C ILE A 6 21.52 -49.42 -19.95
N ASP A 7 21.48 -48.44 -20.86
CA ASP A 7 22.53 -48.19 -21.84
C ASP A 7 23.88 -47.83 -21.19
N VAL A 8 23.87 -47.07 -20.10
CA VAL A 8 25.10 -46.69 -19.37
C VAL A 8 25.67 -47.89 -18.62
N LEU A 9 24.80 -48.72 -18.03
CA LEU A 9 25.22 -49.96 -17.37
C LEU A 9 25.86 -50.93 -18.37
N GLN A 10 25.25 -51.11 -19.55
CA GLN A 10 25.82 -51.93 -20.62
C GLN A 10 27.18 -51.43 -21.10
N LEU A 11 27.32 -50.11 -21.28
CA LEU A 11 28.58 -49.51 -21.70
C LEU A 11 29.69 -49.71 -20.66
N LEU A 12 29.36 -49.61 -19.37
CA LEU A 12 30.29 -49.89 -18.27
C LEU A 12 30.71 -51.37 -18.26
N GLU A 13 29.75 -52.29 -18.40
CA GLU A 13 30.03 -53.73 -18.46
C GLU A 13 30.93 -54.10 -19.65
N GLU A 14 30.70 -53.51 -20.83
CA GLU A 14 31.53 -53.74 -22.03
C GLU A 14 32.96 -53.23 -21.88
N LYS A 15 33.18 -52.11 -21.18
CA LYS A 15 34.50 -51.46 -21.07
C LYS A 15 35.32 -51.92 -19.87
N LEU A 16 34.66 -52.26 -18.76
CA LEU A 16 35.31 -52.52 -17.47
C LEU A 16 35.18 -53.99 -17.02
N GLY A 17 34.27 -54.75 -17.63
CA GLY A 17 33.88 -56.07 -17.14
C GLY A 17 32.82 -55.97 -16.03
N LYS A 18 32.02 -57.03 -15.85
CA LYS A 18 30.81 -57.03 -15.00
C LYS A 18 31.03 -56.61 -13.54
N GLU A 19 32.12 -57.05 -12.92
CA GLU A 19 32.42 -56.78 -11.51
C GLU A 19 32.84 -55.32 -11.27
N GLU A 20 33.83 -54.83 -12.02
CA GLU A 20 34.25 -53.43 -11.96
C GLU A 20 33.14 -52.46 -12.39
N ALA A 21 32.36 -52.81 -13.42
CA ALA A 21 31.21 -52.02 -13.85
C ALA A 21 30.17 -51.86 -12.74
N LYS A 22 29.88 -52.93 -11.99
CA LYS A 22 28.93 -52.90 -10.87
C LYS A 22 29.40 -51.97 -9.75
N LYS A 23 30.69 -52.03 -9.38
CA LYS A 23 31.26 -51.15 -8.35
C LYS A 23 31.22 -49.68 -8.76
N VAL A 24 31.51 -49.39 -10.03
CA VAL A 24 31.44 -48.02 -10.58
C VAL A 24 30.00 -47.54 -10.62
N ALA A 25 29.06 -48.39 -11.05
CA ALA A 25 27.64 -48.06 -11.05
C ALA A 25 27.13 -47.75 -9.64
N GLU A 26 27.45 -48.58 -8.64
CA GLU A 26 27.09 -48.33 -7.23
C GLU A 26 27.66 -47.00 -6.71
N ALA A 27 28.91 -46.68 -7.04
CA ALA A 27 29.52 -45.41 -6.65
C ALA A 27 28.84 -44.20 -7.31
N ILE A 28 28.42 -44.33 -8.58
CA ILE A 28 27.70 -43.27 -9.30
C ILE A 28 26.28 -43.11 -8.72
N GLU A 29 25.57 -44.19 -8.44
CA GLU A 29 24.24 -44.15 -7.80
C GLU A 29 24.30 -43.44 -6.45
N LEU A 30 25.26 -43.80 -5.58
CA LEU A 30 25.49 -43.11 -4.30
C LEU A 30 25.79 -41.62 -4.49
N ALA A 31 26.58 -41.26 -5.50
CA ALA A 31 26.88 -39.87 -5.80
C ALA A 31 25.64 -39.11 -6.28
N LEU A 32 24.81 -39.71 -7.15
CA LEU A 32 23.59 -39.13 -7.67
C LEU A 32 22.55 -38.93 -6.55
N GLU A 33 22.42 -39.90 -5.65
CA GLU A 33 21.52 -39.82 -4.50
C GLU A 33 21.93 -38.67 -3.56
N SER A 34 23.23 -38.51 -3.28
CA SER A 34 23.74 -37.38 -2.50
C SER A 34 23.54 -36.02 -3.19
N ILE A 35 23.68 -35.97 -4.52
CA ILE A 35 23.41 -34.76 -5.30
C ILE A 35 21.93 -34.39 -5.23
N GLU A 36 21.04 -35.36 -5.35
CA GLU A 36 19.59 -35.13 -5.30
C GLU A 36 19.16 -34.65 -3.91
N GLU A 37 19.71 -35.24 -2.84
CA GLU A 37 19.49 -34.80 -1.47
C GLU A 37 19.95 -33.34 -1.27
N LYS A 38 21.18 -33.02 -1.67
CA LYS A 38 21.69 -31.63 -1.61
C LYS A 38 20.87 -30.67 -2.46
N ALA A 39 20.39 -31.09 -3.62
CA ALA A 39 19.55 -30.26 -4.47
C ALA A 39 18.21 -29.92 -3.79
N LYS A 40 17.61 -30.89 -3.07
CA LYS A 40 16.41 -30.66 -2.26
C LYS A 40 16.68 -29.68 -1.12
N ASP A 41 17.80 -29.84 -0.41
CA ASP A 41 18.19 -28.95 0.67
C ASP A 41 18.42 -27.51 0.19
N VAL A 42 19.13 -27.34 -0.93
CA VAL A 42 19.37 -26.02 -1.53
C VAL A 42 18.06 -25.38 -1.98
N ALA A 43 17.15 -26.13 -2.60
CA ALA A 43 15.84 -25.63 -3.00
C ALA A 43 15.01 -25.17 -1.79
N LEU A 44 15.04 -25.94 -0.70
CA LEU A 44 14.37 -25.59 0.55
C LEU A 44 14.97 -24.35 1.20
N GLN A 45 16.31 -24.27 1.26
CA GLN A 45 17.03 -23.10 1.76
C GLN A 45 16.67 -21.85 0.97
N LYS A 46 16.71 -21.92 -0.37
CA LYS A 46 16.35 -20.78 -1.23
C LYS A 46 14.90 -20.34 -1.05
N LYS A 47 13.98 -21.28 -0.87
CA LYS A 47 12.58 -20.97 -0.56
C LYS A 47 12.42 -20.26 0.79
N LEU A 48 13.22 -20.64 1.79
CA LEU A 48 13.24 -19.99 3.10
C LEU A 48 13.84 -18.58 3.02
N GLU A 49 14.98 -18.42 2.35
CA GLU A 49 15.63 -17.12 2.11
C GLU A 49 14.67 -16.15 1.44
N LEU A 50 14.03 -16.56 0.33
CA LEU A 50 13.05 -15.75 -0.40
C LEU A 50 11.84 -15.38 0.48
N LYS A 51 11.35 -16.31 1.30
CA LYS A 51 10.24 -16.03 2.22
C LYS A 51 10.65 -15.01 3.27
N GLU A 52 11.88 -15.07 3.76
CA GLU A 52 12.40 -14.15 4.76
C GLU A 52 12.60 -12.75 4.17
N GLU A 53 13.22 -12.64 3.00
CA GLU A 53 13.36 -11.38 2.26
C GLU A 53 12.00 -10.73 2.00
N LEU A 54 11.04 -11.50 1.46
CA LEU A 54 9.69 -11.00 1.20
C LEU A 54 8.98 -10.56 2.48
N THR A 55 9.20 -11.27 3.60
CA THR A 55 8.61 -10.89 4.90
C THR A 55 9.23 -9.60 5.45
N LYS A 56 10.51 -9.33 5.18
CA LYS A 56 11.19 -8.09 5.59
C LYS A 56 10.76 -6.88 4.76
N GLU A 57 10.48 -7.06 3.47
CA GLU A 57 10.05 -5.98 2.58
C GLU A 57 8.56 -5.64 2.70
N LEU A 58 7.74 -6.60 3.13
CA LEU A 58 6.30 -6.37 3.30
C LEU A 58 6.02 -5.55 4.55
N ALA A 59 5.34 -4.41 4.35
CA ALA A 59 4.76 -3.66 5.46
C ALA A 59 3.81 -4.56 6.26
N THR A 60 3.95 -4.56 7.58
CA THR A 60 3.08 -5.34 8.45
C THR A 60 1.70 -4.70 8.51
N LYS A 61 0.69 -5.49 8.90
CA LYS A 61 -0.65 -4.95 9.16
C LYS A 61 -0.64 -3.84 10.22
N ALA A 62 0.31 -3.88 11.16
CA ALA A 62 0.48 -2.85 12.18
C ALA A 62 0.98 -1.54 11.55
N ASP A 63 1.96 -1.59 10.65
CA ASP A 63 2.48 -0.41 9.95
C ASP A 63 1.37 0.29 9.15
N LEU A 64 0.54 -0.50 8.46
CA LEU A 64 -0.61 0.01 7.71
C LEU A 64 -1.67 0.64 8.63
N GLN A 65 -1.90 0.07 9.82
CA GLN A 65 -2.83 0.64 10.80
C GLN A 65 -2.31 1.97 11.37
N VAL A 66 -1.02 2.06 11.68
CA VAL A 66 -0.38 3.30 12.13
C VAL A 66 -0.50 4.37 11.05
N LEU A 67 -0.15 4.03 9.80
CA LEU A 67 -0.24 4.97 8.68
C LEU A 67 -1.67 5.44 8.45
N LYS A 68 -2.66 4.56 8.57
CA LYS A 68 -4.08 4.91 8.46
C LYS A 68 -4.50 5.90 9.55
N ALA A 69 -4.12 5.64 10.79
CA ALA A 69 -4.43 6.53 11.92
C ALA A 69 -3.77 7.91 11.75
N GLU A 70 -2.51 7.95 11.33
CA GLU A 70 -1.82 9.22 11.05
C GLU A 70 -2.49 9.99 9.92
N LEU A 71 -2.93 9.29 8.86
CA LEU A 71 -3.63 9.91 7.74
C LEU A 71 -5.00 10.46 8.16
N GLU A 72 -5.78 9.69 8.93
CA GLU A 72 -7.06 10.13 9.48
C GLU A 72 -6.89 11.37 10.35
N ALA A 73 -5.89 11.40 11.23
CA ALA A 73 -5.61 12.56 12.07
C ALA A 73 -5.21 13.80 11.25
N ARG A 74 -4.42 13.63 10.19
CA ARG A 74 -4.07 14.73 9.27
C ARG A 74 -5.29 15.26 8.53
N ILE A 75 -6.14 14.36 8.02
CA ILE A 75 -7.37 14.75 7.33
C ILE A 75 -8.30 15.51 8.28
N GLU A 76 -8.51 15.01 9.49
CA GLU A 76 -9.37 15.67 10.49
C GLU A 76 -8.86 17.07 10.85
N LYS A 77 -7.54 17.23 10.99
CA LYS A 77 -6.91 18.53 11.23
C LYS A 77 -7.15 19.51 10.08
N GLU A 78 -6.94 19.09 8.84
CA GLU A 78 -7.14 19.96 7.68
C GLU A 78 -8.63 20.29 7.46
N VAL A 79 -9.54 19.32 7.65
CA VAL A 79 -10.99 19.55 7.61
C VAL A 79 -11.41 20.56 8.68
N SER A 80 -10.84 20.49 9.89
CA SER A 80 -11.15 21.42 10.98
C SER A 80 -10.71 22.85 10.65
N LYS A 81 -9.51 23.02 10.08
CA LYS A 81 -9.03 24.33 9.61
C LYS A 81 -9.93 24.91 8.53
N LEU A 82 -10.29 24.10 7.53
CA LEU A 82 -11.19 24.53 6.46
C LEU A 82 -12.55 24.95 6.99
N ARG A 83 -13.12 24.21 7.95
CA ARG A 83 -14.38 24.60 8.62
C ARG A 83 -14.25 25.94 9.32
N GLU A 84 -13.15 26.18 10.02
CA GLU A 84 -12.90 27.47 10.70
C GLU A 84 -12.77 28.62 9.70
N GLU A 85 -12.07 28.42 8.60
CA GLU A 85 -11.92 29.41 7.53
C GLU A 85 -13.26 29.73 6.86
N ILE A 86 -14.07 28.71 6.57
CA ILE A 86 -15.44 28.88 6.04
C ILE A 86 -16.28 29.72 7.00
N LEU A 87 -16.28 29.41 8.31
CA LEU A 87 -17.05 30.18 9.29
C LEU A 87 -16.58 31.65 9.40
N LYS A 88 -15.27 31.89 9.28
CA LYS A 88 -14.72 33.25 9.23
C LYS A 88 -15.16 33.98 7.97
N LEU A 89 -15.17 33.28 6.83
CA LEU A 89 -15.58 33.85 5.55
C LEU A 89 -17.08 34.17 5.54
N ASP A 90 -17.92 33.26 6.02
CA ASP A 90 -19.37 33.47 6.14
C ASP A 90 -19.67 34.70 7.00
N ARG A 91 -19.00 34.85 8.14
CA ARG A 91 -19.16 36.04 8.99
C ARG A 91 -18.78 37.32 8.26
N LYS A 92 -17.65 37.34 7.54
CA LYS A 92 -17.23 38.50 6.75
C LYS A 92 -18.25 38.80 5.65
N PHE A 93 -18.74 37.76 4.97
CA PHE A 93 -19.75 37.90 3.94
C PHE A 93 -21.05 38.48 4.49
N THR A 94 -21.55 37.99 5.63
CA THR A 94 -22.73 38.53 6.31
C THR A 94 -22.54 40.01 6.66
N ILE A 95 -21.39 40.39 7.23
CA ILE A 95 -21.10 41.78 7.58
C ILE A 95 -21.08 42.67 6.34
N MET A 96 -20.37 42.24 5.28
CA MET A 96 -20.32 42.99 4.02
C MET A 96 -21.71 43.12 3.38
N PHE A 97 -22.52 42.07 3.43
CA PHE A 97 -23.88 42.07 2.93
C PHE A 97 -24.76 43.07 3.68
N LEU A 98 -24.67 43.12 5.02
CA LEU A 98 -25.39 44.10 5.84
C LEU A 98 -24.94 45.53 5.52
N ILE A 99 -23.63 45.77 5.44
CA ILE A 99 -23.10 47.10 5.09
C ILE A 99 -23.60 47.53 3.71
N LEU A 100 -23.57 46.64 2.73
CA LEU A 100 -24.08 46.90 1.39
C LEU A 100 -25.57 47.21 1.38
N LEU A 101 -26.37 46.43 2.13
CA LEU A 101 -27.81 46.67 2.29
C LEU A 101 -28.07 48.06 2.87
N PHE A 102 -27.38 48.42 3.95
CA PHE A 102 -27.48 49.77 4.53
C PHE A 102 -27.05 50.85 3.54
N ALA A 103 -25.97 50.65 2.79
CA ALA A 103 -25.52 51.61 1.79
C ALA A 103 -26.58 51.84 0.70
N ILE A 104 -27.21 50.77 0.19
CA ILE A 104 -28.30 50.87 -0.80
C ILE A 104 -29.50 51.64 -0.24
N ILE A 105 -29.91 51.34 0.99
CA ILE A 105 -31.03 52.02 1.65
C ILE A 105 -30.72 53.51 1.88
N LEU A 106 -29.55 53.82 2.46
CA LEU A 106 -29.16 55.20 2.78
C LEU A 106 -28.97 56.08 1.54
N LEU A 107 -28.51 55.50 0.44
CA LEU A 107 -28.35 56.22 -0.84
C LEU A 107 -29.66 56.38 -1.61
N ASN A 108 -30.70 55.61 -1.27
CA ASN A 108 -32.01 55.69 -1.90
C ASN A 108 -32.99 56.50 -1.04
N LYS A 109 -33.23 57.76 -1.44
CA LYS A 109 -34.16 58.66 -0.75
C LYS A 109 -35.58 58.08 -0.63
N ASP A 110 -36.08 57.41 -1.67
CA ASP A 110 -37.41 56.81 -1.66
C ASP A 110 -37.49 55.65 -0.64
N ALA A 111 -36.42 54.87 -0.51
CA ALA A 111 -36.33 53.82 0.50
C ALA A 111 -36.29 54.38 1.93
N LEU A 112 -35.56 55.47 2.15
CA LEU A 112 -35.55 56.18 3.43
C LEU A 112 -36.91 56.77 3.79
N GLU A 113 -37.57 57.42 2.82
CA GLU A 113 -38.91 57.98 3.03
C GLU A 113 -39.94 56.88 3.31
N PHE A 114 -39.87 55.76 2.59
CA PHE A 114 -40.70 54.58 2.87
C PHE A 114 -40.50 54.05 4.30
N ILE A 115 -39.24 53.90 4.75
CA ILE A 115 -38.93 53.48 6.12
C ILE A 115 -39.45 54.50 7.14
N ALA A 116 -39.24 55.79 6.90
CA ALA A 116 -39.68 56.84 7.81
C ALA A 116 -41.20 56.91 7.93
N ARG A 117 -41.95 56.71 6.84
CA ARG A 117 -43.41 56.57 6.85
C ARG A 117 -43.85 55.29 7.57
N LEU A 118 -43.16 54.16 7.37
CA LEU A 118 -43.45 52.90 8.04
C LEU A 118 -43.30 53.00 9.57
N PHE A 119 -42.31 53.76 10.05
CA PHE A 119 -42.11 54.06 11.47
C PHE A 119 -42.90 55.28 11.98
N GLY A 120 -43.72 55.92 11.14
CA GLY A 120 -44.57 57.05 11.52
C GLY A 120 -43.84 58.37 11.81
N LEU A 121 -42.58 58.50 11.35
CA LEU A 121 -41.76 59.70 11.52
C LEU A 121 -42.16 60.84 10.56
N ILE A 122 -42.81 60.49 9.45
CA ILE A 122 -43.28 61.41 8.41
C ILE A 122 -44.66 60.91 7.94
N LYS A 123 -45.59 61.83 7.65
CA LYS A 123 -46.93 61.50 7.13
C LYS A 123 -46.90 61.17 5.64
#